data_AF-A0A7S3RL07-F1
#
_entry.id   AF-A0A7S3RL07-F1
#
_cell.length_a   1.000
_cell.length_b   1.000
_cell.length_c   1.000
_cell.angle_alpha   90.00
_cell.angle_beta   90.00
_cell.angle_gamma   90.00
#
_symmetry.space_group_name_H-M   'P 1'
#
loop_
_entity.id
_entity.type
_entity.pdbx_description
1 polymer ?
#
loop_
_entity_poly.entity_id
_entity_poly.type
_entity_poly.pdbx_seq_one_letter_code
_entity_poly.pdbx_strand_id
1 'polypeptide(L)'
;LNQAYALWRNVYALTRRVQGRLNDICLLAATSAARGTDGSYTPQAQVFLQMTSRYVRVFNILLYASLTTKFAPLATPAGLTALVKADALTEEERELLLQTTTGTIGRGIMGHAAVLGWITVLLERGLRDGTLGIGSNAALRHSFMGKVMDLRAAYGSIADELSGRMPLAYAQLVQILCDMLVLFSPVALVGSVGGWGAVIGTSCMTLFYSSVLKLAKMFLDPLDNEAYGGKYGISIRVETLLHETNIASERWSRGAARVPRGVVNTVTEPAMVAEFEEELEDDDSDDVDGRGHARIAGRDEHMYVAIDDASDYDGVLEHEERKRPFEDGEDEPEVDKDDDLEVVATSQLRRARLTGQ
;
A
#
# COMPACT_ATOMS: atom_id res chain seq x y z
N LEU A 1 12.63 -20.60 -10.42
CA LEU A 1 13.21 -19.39 -9.81
C LEU A 1 12.69 -18.10 -10.47
N ASN A 2 12.95 -17.87 -11.77
CA ASN A 2 12.57 -16.62 -12.46
C ASN A 2 11.09 -16.23 -12.30
N GLN A 3 10.18 -17.18 -12.51
CA GLN A 3 8.74 -16.94 -12.34
C GLN A 3 8.35 -16.64 -10.87
N ALA A 4 9.01 -17.27 -9.90
CA ALA A 4 8.78 -16.97 -8.48
C ALA A 4 9.27 -15.56 -8.13
N TYR A 5 10.45 -15.16 -8.63
CA TYR A 5 10.95 -13.81 -8.46
C TYR A 5 10.06 -12.75 -9.14
N ALA A 6 9.50 -13.07 -10.32
CA ALA A 6 8.53 -12.20 -10.99
C ALA A 6 7.27 -11.99 -10.15
N LEU A 7 6.70 -13.07 -9.58
CA LEU A 7 5.58 -12.99 -8.64
C LEU A 7 5.93 -12.09 -7.44
N TRP A 8 7.08 -12.33 -6.80
CA TRP A 8 7.53 -11.52 -5.66
C TRP A 8 7.62 -10.03 -6.02
N ARG A 9 8.22 -9.68 -7.17
CA ARG A 9 8.31 -8.29 -7.63
C ARG A 9 6.94 -7.68 -7.93
N ASN A 10 6.02 -8.46 -8.52
CA ASN A 10 4.68 -7.99 -8.83
C ASN A 10 3.90 -7.67 -7.55
N VAL A 11 3.92 -8.56 -6.56
CA VAL A 11 3.29 -8.32 -5.26
C VAL A 11 3.92 -7.10 -4.58
N TYR A 12 5.25 -6.97 -4.61
CA TYR A 12 5.92 -5.78 -4.09
C TYR A 12 5.44 -4.50 -4.78
N ALA A 13 5.40 -4.47 -6.12
CA ALA A 13 4.92 -3.32 -6.87
C ALA A 13 3.46 -2.96 -6.54
N LEU A 14 2.59 -3.97 -6.36
CA LEU A 14 1.19 -3.75 -5.96
C LEU A 14 1.09 -3.17 -4.55
N THR A 15 1.86 -3.68 -3.57
CA THR A 15 1.88 -3.12 -2.21
C THR A 15 2.32 -1.65 -2.20
N ARG A 16 3.32 -1.29 -3.01
CA ARG A 16 3.75 0.10 -3.20
C ARG A 16 2.68 0.95 -3.88
N ARG A 17 1.97 0.40 -4.88
CA ARG A 17 0.85 1.08 -5.55
C ARG A 17 -0.28 1.39 -4.57
N VAL A 18 -0.62 0.47 -3.67
CA VAL A 18 -1.61 0.70 -2.60
C VAL A 18 -1.20 1.89 -1.73
N GLN A 19 0.05 1.93 -1.24
CA GLN A 19 0.55 3.08 -0.47
C GLN A 19 0.47 4.39 -1.27
N GLY A 20 0.88 4.37 -2.53
CA GLY A 20 0.80 5.53 -3.41
C GLY A 20 -0.63 6.05 -3.58
N ARG A 21 -1.61 5.16 -3.76
CA ARG A 21 -3.03 5.55 -3.89
C ARG A 21 -3.62 6.09 -2.60
N LEU A 22 -3.28 5.53 -1.45
CA LEU A 22 -3.66 6.10 -0.16
C LEU A 22 -3.09 7.51 0.00
N ASN A 23 -1.84 7.69 -0.41
CA ASN A 23 -1.14 8.98 -0.37
C ASN A 23 -1.79 10.02 -1.31
N ASP A 24 -2.18 9.60 -2.52
CA ASP A 24 -2.93 10.44 -3.48
C ASP A 24 -4.23 10.97 -2.86
N ILE A 25 -4.98 10.11 -2.16
CA ILE A 25 -6.24 10.49 -1.49
C ILE A 25 -5.96 11.53 -0.39
N CYS A 26 -4.96 11.30 0.46
CA CYS A 26 -4.57 12.24 1.51
C CYS A 26 -4.12 13.59 0.94
N LEU A 27 -3.35 13.59 -0.15
CA LEU A 27 -2.91 14.80 -0.84
C LEU A 27 -4.11 15.59 -1.40
N LEU A 28 -5.02 14.93 -2.11
CA LEU A 28 -6.22 15.57 -2.66
C LEU A 28 -7.10 16.15 -1.54
N ALA A 29 -7.30 15.40 -0.45
CA ALA A 29 -8.05 15.89 0.72
C ALA A 29 -7.37 17.13 1.33
N ALA A 30 -6.06 17.08 1.58
CA ALA A 30 -5.31 18.17 2.19
C ALA A 30 -5.25 19.44 1.32
N THR A 31 -5.18 19.29 0.00
CA THR A 31 -5.11 20.44 -0.93
C THR A 31 -6.46 21.09 -1.17
N SER A 32 -7.54 20.30 -1.18
CA SER A 32 -8.91 20.77 -1.37
C SER A 32 -9.63 21.20 -0.08
N ALA A 33 -9.05 20.94 1.08
CA ALA A 33 -9.65 21.27 2.37
C ALA A 33 -9.87 22.78 2.55
N ALA A 34 -11.03 23.14 3.10
CA ALA A 34 -11.43 24.52 3.34
C ALA A 34 -10.43 25.26 4.26
N ARG A 35 -10.18 26.53 3.92
CA ARG A 35 -9.19 27.38 4.61
C ARG A 35 -9.79 28.69 5.06
N GLY A 36 -9.23 29.23 6.14
CA GLY A 36 -9.47 30.59 6.58
C GLY A 36 -8.72 31.61 5.72
N THR A 37 -8.94 32.90 6.01
CA THR A 37 -8.27 34.03 5.35
C THR A 37 -6.77 34.08 5.64
N ASP A 38 -6.31 33.42 6.70
CA ASP A 38 -4.91 33.30 7.07
C ASP A 38 -4.19 32.14 6.35
N GLY A 39 -4.90 31.38 5.51
CA GLY A 39 -4.39 30.21 4.80
C GLY A 39 -4.31 28.94 5.65
N SER A 40 -4.71 29.00 6.92
CA SER A 40 -4.82 27.82 7.78
C SER A 40 -6.09 27.04 7.48
N TYR A 41 -6.12 25.75 7.84
CA TYR A 41 -7.34 24.97 7.74
C TYR A 41 -8.42 25.50 8.68
N THR A 42 -9.68 25.44 8.24
CA THR A 42 -10.79 25.63 9.17
C THR A 42 -10.79 24.51 10.21
N PRO A 43 -11.31 24.74 11.44
CA PRO A 43 -11.37 23.70 12.47
C PRO A 43 -12.09 22.43 11.99
N GLN A 44 -13.16 22.59 11.21
CA GLN A 44 -13.90 21.47 10.62
C GLN A 44 -13.05 20.69 9.61
N ALA A 45 -12.32 21.37 8.74
CA ALA A 45 -11.43 20.72 7.78
C ALA A 45 -10.27 19.99 8.48
N GLN A 46 -9.76 20.53 9.58
CA GLN A 46 -8.72 19.87 10.36
C GLN A 46 -9.21 18.54 10.96
N VAL A 47 -10.38 18.53 11.59
CA VAL A 47 -11.00 17.30 12.13
C VAL A 47 -11.26 16.30 10.99
N PHE A 48 -11.75 16.78 9.85
CA PHE A 48 -11.95 15.96 8.66
C PHE A 48 -10.65 15.26 8.21
N LEU A 49 -9.56 16.01 8.05
CA LEU A 49 -8.27 15.47 7.61
C LEU A 49 -7.68 14.47 8.61
N GLN A 50 -7.86 14.69 9.91
CA GLN A 50 -7.46 13.75 10.96
C GLN A 50 -8.25 12.44 10.85
N MET A 51 -9.57 12.52 10.63
CA MET A 51 -10.42 11.36 10.42
C MET A 51 -10.04 10.58 9.15
N THR A 52 -9.80 11.28 8.03
CA THR A 52 -9.31 10.65 6.80
C THR A 52 -7.98 9.92 7.03
N SER A 53 -7.03 10.56 7.71
CA SER A 53 -5.73 9.96 8.03
C SER A 53 -5.88 8.71 8.90
N ARG A 54 -6.74 8.77 9.93
CA ARG A 54 -7.04 7.62 10.79
C ARG A 54 -7.65 6.46 10.01
N TYR A 55 -8.64 6.70 9.17
CA TYR A 55 -9.24 5.63 8.35
C TYR A 55 -8.28 5.05 7.32
N VAL A 56 -7.40 5.87 6.72
CA VAL A 56 -6.33 5.36 5.83
C VAL A 56 -5.41 4.39 6.57
N ARG A 57 -5.06 4.69 7.83
CA ARG A 57 -4.23 3.79 8.67
C ARG A 57 -4.96 2.51 9.02
N VAL A 58 -6.19 2.61 9.50
CA VAL A 58 -7.03 1.45 9.85
C VAL A 58 -7.24 0.56 8.62
N PHE A 59 -7.56 1.15 7.46
CA PHE A 59 -7.67 0.44 6.20
C PHE A 59 -6.41 -0.37 5.90
N ASN A 60 -5.23 0.26 6.00
CA ASN A 60 -3.96 -0.37 5.71
C ASN A 60 -3.64 -1.52 6.69
N ILE A 61 -3.92 -1.33 7.98
CA ILE A 61 -3.78 -2.37 9.01
C ILE A 61 -4.67 -3.58 8.69
N LEU A 62 -5.96 -3.34 8.45
CA LEU A 62 -6.92 -4.42 8.18
C LEU A 62 -6.68 -5.11 6.83
N LEU A 63 -6.15 -4.38 5.84
CA LEU A 63 -5.75 -4.95 4.56
C LEU A 63 -4.64 -5.98 4.79
N TYR A 64 -3.54 -5.58 5.43
CA TYR A 64 -2.44 -6.52 5.66
C TYR A 64 -2.79 -7.62 6.67
N ALA A 65 -3.68 -7.35 7.64
CA ALA A 65 -4.24 -8.41 8.49
C ALA A 65 -5.00 -9.47 7.68
N SER A 66 -5.65 -9.09 6.57
CA SER A 66 -6.31 -10.06 5.68
C SER A 66 -5.36 -10.82 4.76
N LEU A 67 -4.16 -10.28 4.50
CA LEU A 67 -3.19 -10.85 3.55
C LEU A 67 -2.06 -11.65 4.23
N THR A 68 -1.88 -11.47 5.54
CA THR A 68 -0.75 -12.03 6.29
C THR A 68 -1.22 -12.83 7.51
N THR A 69 -0.59 -13.97 7.79
CA THR A 69 -0.86 -14.77 8.99
C THR A 69 -0.40 -14.05 10.25
N LYS A 70 0.73 -13.33 10.18
CA LYS A 70 1.30 -12.56 11.29
C LYS A 70 0.37 -11.47 11.82
N PHE A 71 -0.33 -10.76 10.94
CA PHE A 71 -1.24 -9.67 11.33
C PHE A 71 -2.71 -10.09 11.38
N ALA A 72 -3.06 -11.32 10.94
CA ALA A 72 -4.42 -11.86 11.00
C ALA A 72 -5.11 -11.69 12.37
N PRO A 73 -4.42 -11.84 13.53
CA PRO A 73 -5.04 -11.61 14.82
C PRO A 73 -5.64 -10.21 15.01
N LEU A 74 -5.12 -9.18 14.33
CA LEU A 74 -5.64 -7.80 14.41
C LEU A 74 -7.05 -7.66 13.82
N ALA A 75 -7.46 -8.56 12.93
CA ALA A 75 -8.80 -8.58 12.35
C ALA A 75 -9.82 -9.34 13.22
N THR A 76 -9.38 -10.00 14.30
CA THR A 76 -10.27 -10.73 15.22
C THR A 76 -10.98 -9.78 16.19
N PRO A 77 -12.06 -10.20 16.88
CA PRO A 77 -12.71 -9.36 17.90
C PRO A 77 -11.76 -8.88 19.00
N ALA A 78 -10.82 -9.72 19.43
CA ALA A 78 -9.78 -9.34 20.39
C ALA A 78 -8.83 -8.30 19.80
N GLY A 79 -8.36 -8.51 18.56
CA GLY A 79 -7.53 -7.57 17.82
C GLY A 79 -8.19 -6.20 17.61
N LEU A 80 -9.47 -6.17 17.22
CA LEU A 80 -10.23 -4.93 17.09
C LEU A 80 -10.37 -4.20 18.44
N THR A 81 -10.52 -4.95 19.54
CA THR A 81 -10.53 -4.37 20.89
C THR A 81 -9.17 -3.75 21.24
N ALA A 82 -8.06 -4.39 20.86
CA ALA A 82 -6.73 -3.83 21.02
C ALA A 82 -6.54 -2.55 20.19
N LEU A 83 -7.12 -2.49 18.97
CA LEU A 83 -7.12 -1.28 18.15
C LEU A 83 -7.94 -0.12 18.75
N VAL A 84 -9.00 -0.41 19.50
CA VAL A 84 -9.73 0.62 20.27
C VAL A 84 -8.90 1.11 21.45
N LYS A 85 -8.29 0.20 22.23
CA LYS A 85 -7.37 0.57 23.32
C LYS A 85 -6.20 1.43 22.84
N ALA A 86 -5.77 1.20 21.60
CA ALA A 86 -4.73 1.94 20.90
C ALA A 86 -5.16 3.31 20.35
N ASP A 87 -6.42 3.70 20.46
CA ASP A 87 -7.00 4.91 19.86
C ASP A 87 -6.90 4.93 18.31
N ALA A 88 -6.76 3.76 17.69
CA ALA A 88 -6.82 3.62 16.23
C ALA A 88 -8.27 3.57 15.74
N LEU A 89 -9.14 2.93 16.53
CA LEU A 89 -10.58 2.77 16.28
C LEU A 89 -11.40 3.35 17.44
N THR A 90 -12.62 3.79 17.13
CA THR A 90 -13.63 4.05 18.16
C THR A 90 -14.41 2.78 18.50
N GLU A 91 -15.08 2.76 19.65
CA GLU A 91 -15.91 1.62 20.05
C GLU A 91 -17.08 1.38 19.08
N GLU A 92 -17.66 2.46 18.54
CA GLU A 92 -18.71 2.40 17.52
C GLU A 92 -18.18 1.76 16.22
N GLU A 93 -17.00 2.16 15.76
CA GLU A 93 -16.40 1.59 14.56
C GLU A 93 -16.03 0.11 14.74
N ARG A 94 -15.55 -0.28 15.92
CA ARG A 94 -15.33 -1.69 16.27
C ARG A 94 -16.61 -2.49 16.12
N GLU A 95 -17.71 -2.00 16.69
CA GLU A 95 -19.00 -2.69 16.61
C GLU A 95 -19.49 -2.82 15.15
N LEU A 96 -19.37 -1.74 14.35
CA LEU A 96 -19.70 -1.79 12.92
C LEU A 96 -18.83 -2.80 12.14
N LEU A 97 -17.54 -2.91 12.46
CA LEU A 97 -16.65 -3.90 11.87
C LEU A 97 -17.03 -5.32 12.27
N LEU A 98 -17.41 -5.56 13.53
CA LEU A 98 -17.87 -6.87 14.01
C LEU A 98 -19.17 -7.29 13.31
N GLN A 99 -20.12 -6.36 13.15
CA GLN A 99 -21.37 -6.59 12.42
C GLN A 99 -21.12 -6.90 10.94
N THR A 100 -20.17 -6.20 10.32
CA THR A 100 -19.82 -6.44 8.91
C THR A 100 -19.08 -7.77 8.72
N THR A 101 -18.31 -8.21 9.73
CA THR A 101 -17.46 -9.41 9.65
C THR A 101 -18.21 -10.71 9.94
N THR A 102 -19.32 -10.65 10.68
CA THR A 102 -20.07 -11.84 11.12
C THR A 102 -20.83 -12.56 9.99
N GLY A 103 -20.98 -11.95 8.82
CA GLY A 103 -21.72 -12.53 7.69
C GLY A 103 -20.94 -13.49 6.78
N THR A 104 -19.61 -13.56 6.88
CA THR A 104 -18.77 -14.35 5.95
C THR A 104 -18.00 -15.45 6.69
N ILE A 105 -18.61 -16.63 6.78
CA ILE A 105 -18.01 -17.83 7.36
C ILE A 105 -16.89 -18.33 6.43
N GLY A 106 -15.64 -17.96 6.73
CA GLY A 106 -14.45 -18.52 6.09
C GLY A 106 -13.44 -17.46 5.63
N ARG A 107 -12.33 -17.35 6.36
CA ARG A 107 -11.02 -16.78 5.94
C ARG A 107 -10.95 -15.40 5.27
N GLY A 108 -12.03 -14.62 5.22
CA GLY A 108 -12.03 -13.30 4.57
C GLY A 108 -12.74 -12.25 5.40
N ILE A 109 -12.12 -11.80 6.48
CA ILE A 109 -12.57 -10.61 7.21
C ILE A 109 -12.34 -9.40 6.29
N MET A 110 -13.38 -9.02 5.54
CA MET A 110 -13.36 -7.88 4.59
C MET A 110 -13.46 -6.53 5.32
N GLY A 111 -12.94 -6.43 6.54
CA GLY A 111 -13.00 -5.20 7.35
C GLY A 111 -12.37 -4.00 6.63
N HIS A 112 -11.30 -4.22 5.87
CA HIS A 112 -10.68 -3.16 5.05
C HIS A 112 -11.63 -2.62 3.96
N ALA A 113 -12.50 -3.45 3.37
CA ALA A 113 -13.47 -2.98 2.38
C ALA A 113 -14.54 -2.08 3.02
N ALA A 114 -14.96 -2.39 4.26
CA ALA A 114 -15.87 -1.54 5.02
C ALA A 114 -15.25 -0.16 5.30
N VAL A 115 -13.99 -0.14 5.74
CA VAL A 115 -13.26 1.12 6.00
C VAL A 115 -13.05 1.91 4.72
N LEU A 116 -12.80 1.27 3.57
CA LEU A 116 -12.76 1.96 2.28
C LEU A 116 -14.12 2.62 1.95
N GLY A 117 -15.22 1.93 2.25
CA GLY A 117 -16.56 2.50 2.16
C GLY A 117 -16.72 3.73 3.05
N TRP A 118 -16.24 3.68 4.29
CA TRP A 118 -16.26 4.82 5.21
C TRP A 118 -15.42 5.99 4.71
N ILE A 119 -14.22 5.75 4.17
CA ILE A 119 -13.40 6.78 3.53
C ILE A 119 -14.18 7.44 2.39
N THR A 120 -14.84 6.64 1.56
CA THR A 120 -15.62 7.14 0.41
C THR A 120 -16.79 8.00 0.86
N VAL A 121 -17.57 7.55 1.85
CA VAL A 121 -18.68 8.32 2.45
C VAL A 121 -18.18 9.60 3.12
N LEU A 122 -17.05 9.53 3.82
CA LEU A 122 -16.43 10.69 4.44
C LEU A 122 -16.05 11.73 3.38
N LEU A 123 -15.35 11.33 2.32
CA LEU A 123 -14.98 12.21 1.21
C LEU A 123 -16.20 12.86 0.54
N GLU A 124 -17.25 12.08 0.26
CA GLU A 124 -18.51 12.62 -0.29
C GLU A 124 -19.18 13.62 0.63
N ARG A 125 -19.21 13.34 1.93
CA ARG A 125 -19.75 14.28 2.92
C ARG A 125 -18.92 15.56 2.97
N GLY A 126 -17.59 15.45 2.96
CA GLY A 126 -16.70 16.60 2.92
C GLY A 126 -16.97 17.52 1.72
N LEU A 127 -17.24 16.94 0.55
CA LEU A 127 -17.60 17.68 -0.66
C LEU A 127 -19.01 18.30 -0.60
N ARG A 128 -19.98 17.62 0.04
CA ARG A 128 -21.36 18.13 0.16
C ARG A 128 -21.46 19.27 1.17
N ASP A 129 -20.74 19.15 2.29
CA ASP A 129 -20.79 20.11 3.39
C ASP A 129 -19.82 21.29 3.17
N GLY A 130 -19.16 21.37 2.00
CA GLY A 130 -18.20 22.42 1.65
C GLY A 130 -16.89 22.38 2.46
N THR A 131 -16.64 21.30 3.20
CA THR A 131 -15.37 21.08 3.91
C THR A 131 -14.22 20.80 2.94
N LEU A 132 -14.54 20.20 1.79
CA LEU A 132 -13.64 20.01 0.65
C LEU A 132 -14.19 20.76 -0.57
N GLY A 133 -13.31 21.47 -1.27
CA GLY A 133 -13.62 22.19 -2.51
C GLY A 133 -14.32 23.53 -2.26
N ILE A 134 -13.74 24.61 -2.79
CA ILE A 134 -14.38 25.93 -2.87
C ILE A 134 -14.93 26.05 -4.31
N GLY A 135 -16.21 25.73 -4.53
CA GLY A 135 -16.87 25.88 -5.84
C GLY A 135 -17.36 24.59 -6.49
N SER A 136 -17.09 24.40 -7.80
CA SER A 136 -17.61 23.26 -8.56
C SER A 136 -16.93 21.94 -8.17
N ASN A 137 -17.63 21.16 -7.36
CA ASN A 137 -17.10 19.92 -6.77
C ASN A 137 -17.11 18.70 -7.72
N ALA A 138 -17.60 18.85 -8.95
CA ALA A 138 -17.75 17.72 -9.88
C ALA A 138 -16.42 17.08 -10.29
N ALA A 139 -15.43 17.89 -10.66
CA ALA A 139 -14.11 17.40 -11.05
C ALA A 139 -13.38 16.75 -9.88
N LEU A 140 -13.39 17.39 -8.72
CA LEU A 140 -12.76 16.87 -7.50
C LEU A 140 -13.40 15.55 -7.04
N ARG A 141 -14.74 15.46 -7.08
CA ARG A 141 -15.48 14.22 -6.83
C ARG A 141 -15.00 13.10 -7.76
N HIS A 142 -14.93 13.37 -9.06
CA HIS A 142 -14.47 12.39 -10.03
C HIS A 142 -13.03 11.93 -9.75
N SER A 143 -12.14 12.86 -9.38
CA SER A 143 -10.76 12.52 -8.99
C SER A 143 -10.71 11.63 -7.75
N PHE A 144 -11.48 11.92 -6.69
CA PHE A 144 -11.54 11.07 -5.50
C PHE A 144 -12.05 9.66 -5.84
N MET A 145 -13.16 9.57 -6.57
CA MET A 145 -13.74 8.27 -6.95
C MET A 145 -12.78 7.46 -7.81
N GLY A 146 -12.11 8.10 -8.78
CA GLY A 146 -11.06 7.46 -9.57
C GLY A 146 -9.94 6.88 -8.69
N LYS A 147 -9.44 7.64 -7.71
CA LYS A 147 -8.38 7.16 -6.80
C LYS A 147 -8.84 6.05 -5.86
N VAL A 148 -10.08 6.08 -5.38
CA VAL A 148 -10.67 5.01 -4.57
C VAL A 148 -10.83 3.73 -5.40
N MET A 149 -11.31 3.83 -6.64
CA MET A 149 -11.44 2.67 -7.54
C MET A 149 -10.08 2.08 -7.93
N ASP A 150 -9.09 2.93 -8.20
CA ASP A 150 -7.71 2.51 -8.44
C ASP A 150 -7.11 1.78 -7.23
N LEU A 151 -7.33 2.31 -6.02
CA LEU A 151 -6.93 1.67 -4.78
C LEU A 151 -7.59 0.29 -4.65
N ARG A 152 -8.90 0.22 -4.92
CA ARG A 152 -9.69 -1.03 -4.93
C ARG A 152 -9.12 -2.08 -5.87
N ALA A 153 -8.80 -1.66 -7.09
CA ALA A 153 -8.18 -2.53 -8.07
C ALA A 153 -6.80 -3.00 -7.58
N ALA A 154 -5.96 -2.09 -7.08
CA ALA A 154 -4.60 -2.42 -6.65
C ALA A 154 -4.56 -3.42 -5.50
N TYR A 155 -5.35 -3.24 -4.43
CA TYR A 155 -5.33 -4.20 -3.32
C TYR A 155 -6.03 -5.51 -3.67
N GLY A 156 -7.08 -5.48 -4.52
CA GLY A 156 -7.73 -6.69 -5.02
C GLY A 156 -6.77 -7.57 -5.82
N SER A 157 -5.96 -6.96 -6.68
CA SER A 157 -4.94 -7.67 -7.45
C SER A 157 -3.88 -8.35 -6.58
N ILE A 158 -3.61 -7.88 -5.36
CA ILE A 158 -2.66 -8.56 -4.45
C ILE A 158 -3.22 -9.94 -4.08
N ALA A 159 -4.49 -10.01 -3.68
CA ALA A 159 -5.13 -11.27 -3.34
C ALA A 159 -5.24 -12.20 -4.55
N ASP A 160 -5.53 -11.64 -5.74
CA ASP A 160 -5.59 -12.41 -6.99
C ASP A 160 -4.23 -13.02 -7.36
N GLU A 161 -3.14 -12.24 -7.29
CA GLU A 161 -1.78 -12.73 -7.56
C GLU A 161 -1.33 -13.79 -6.55
N LEU A 162 -1.64 -13.59 -5.25
CA LEU A 162 -1.32 -14.57 -4.21
C LEU A 162 -2.13 -15.87 -4.37
N SER A 163 -3.39 -15.76 -4.81
CA SER A 163 -4.25 -16.93 -5.09
C SER A 163 -3.83 -17.65 -6.36
N GLY A 164 -3.37 -16.89 -7.36
CA GLY A 164 -2.81 -17.37 -8.63
C GLY A 164 -1.37 -17.86 -8.54
N ARG A 165 -0.82 -18.05 -7.33
CA ARG A 165 0.53 -18.60 -7.14
C ARG A 165 0.71 -19.92 -7.88
N MET A 166 1.95 -20.20 -8.30
CA MET A 166 2.30 -21.36 -9.15
C MET A 166 1.50 -22.62 -8.79
N PRO A 167 1.01 -23.38 -9.80
CA PRO A 167 0.30 -24.63 -9.54
C PRO A 167 1.10 -25.54 -8.61
N LEU A 168 0.44 -26.06 -7.58
CA LEU A 168 1.06 -26.93 -6.57
C LEU A 168 1.82 -28.10 -7.21
N ALA A 169 1.26 -28.68 -8.27
CA ALA A 169 1.90 -29.76 -9.02
C ALA A 169 3.27 -29.38 -9.60
N TYR A 170 3.44 -28.13 -10.06
CA TYR A 170 4.72 -27.65 -10.57
C TYR A 170 5.75 -27.51 -9.45
N ALA A 171 5.36 -26.92 -8.31
CA ALA A 171 6.24 -26.78 -7.15
C ALA A 171 6.67 -28.16 -6.60
N GLN A 172 5.74 -29.11 -6.53
CA GLN A 172 6.00 -30.49 -6.12
C GLN A 172 6.92 -31.22 -7.10
N LEU A 173 6.71 -31.06 -8.41
CA LEU A 173 7.57 -31.67 -9.43
C LEU A 173 9.02 -31.18 -9.32
N VAL A 174 9.23 -29.87 -9.19
CA VAL A 174 10.57 -29.29 -9.03
C VAL A 174 11.22 -29.75 -7.72
N GLN A 175 10.45 -29.85 -6.63
CA GLN A 175 10.93 -30.39 -5.36
C GLN A 175 11.41 -31.84 -5.52
N ILE A 176 10.58 -32.72 -6.10
CA ILE A 176 10.93 -34.12 -6.33
C ILE A 176 12.17 -34.24 -7.21
N LEU A 177 12.27 -33.42 -8.26
CA LEU A 177 13.42 -33.44 -9.17
C LEU A 177 14.72 -33.06 -8.46
N CYS A 178 14.70 -31.99 -7.65
CA CYS A 178 15.85 -31.59 -6.84
C CYS A 178 16.22 -32.65 -5.79
N ASP A 179 15.22 -33.20 -5.09
CA ASP A 179 15.43 -34.21 -4.05
C ASP A 179 16.00 -35.49 -4.64
N MET A 180 15.50 -35.95 -5.79
CA MET A 180 16.04 -37.12 -6.51
C MET A 180 17.45 -36.87 -7.02
N LEU A 181 17.75 -35.66 -7.54
CA LEU A 181 19.11 -35.31 -7.96
C LEU A 181 20.09 -35.41 -6.78
N VAL A 182 19.73 -34.84 -5.63
CA VAL A 182 20.55 -34.89 -4.41
C VAL A 182 20.69 -36.33 -3.89
N LEU A 183 19.60 -37.11 -3.94
CA LEU A 183 19.58 -38.50 -3.48
C LEU A 183 20.49 -39.42 -4.31
N PHE A 184 20.52 -39.27 -5.63
CA PHE A 184 21.32 -40.13 -6.52
C PHE A 184 22.75 -39.62 -6.76
N SER A 185 23.06 -38.36 -6.40
CA SER A 185 24.39 -37.76 -6.56
C SER A 185 25.53 -38.59 -5.93
N PRO A 186 25.43 -39.13 -4.69
CA PRO A 186 26.50 -39.93 -4.09
C PRO A 186 26.81 -41.18 -4.91
N VAL A 187 25.77 -41.89 -5.36
CA VAL A 187 25.91 -43.15 -6.11
C VAL A 187 26.58 -42.90 -7.46
N ALA A 188 26.23 -41.79 -8.12
CA ALA A 188 26.81 -41.40 -9.39
C ALA A 188 28.28 -40.97 -9.29
N LEU A 189 28.65 -40.27 -8.21
CA LEU A 189 29.99 -39.70 -8.03
C LEU A 189 31.03 -40.70 -7.49
N VAL A 190 30.61 -41.70 -6.71
CA VAL A 190 31.55 -42.69 -6.11
C VAL A 190 32.37 -43.44 -7.16
N GLY A 191 31.78 -43.73 -8.33
CA GLY A 191 32.46 -44.47 -9.40
C GLY A 191 33.53 -43.68 -10.15
N SER A 192 33.49 -42.34 -10.11
CA SER A 192 34.35 -41.48 -10.93
C SER A 192 35.41 -40.71 -10.14
N VAL A 193 35.08 -40.21 -8.95
CA VAL A 193 35.94 -39.29 -8.17
C VAL A 193 36.49 -39.93 -6.89
N GLY A 194 36.13 -41.19 -6.63
CA GLY A 194 36.44 -41.89 -5.37
C GLY A 194 35.59 -41.38 -4.18
N GLY A 195 35.74 -42.03 -3.02
CA GLY A 195 34.88 -41.78 -1.86
C GLY A 195 34.88 -40.34 -1.34
N TRP A 196 36.06 -39.75 -1.12
CA TRP A 196 36.18 -38.38 -0.61
C TRP A 196 35.70 -37.32 -1.62
N GLY A 197 36.02 -37.50 -2.91
CA GLY A 197 35.55 -36.61 -3.98
C GLY A 197 34.03 -36.65 -4.13
N ALA A 198 33.43 -37.83 -3.96
CA ALA A 198 31.97 -37.99 -4.00
C ALA A 198 31.27 -37.28 -2.84
N VAL A 199 31.83 -37.33 -1.63
CA VAL A 199 31.28 -36.60 -0.46
C VAL A 199 31.30 -35.10 -0.72
N ILE A 200 32.45 -34.53 -1.08
CA ILE A 200 32.59 -33.08 -1.31
C ILE A 200 31.70 -32.63 -2.47
N GLY A 201 31.73 -33.36 -3.59
CA GLY A 201 30.91 -33.05 -4.78
C GLY A 201 29.41 -33.09 -4.47
N THR A 202 28.96 -34.12 -3.74
CA THR A 202 27.57 -34.20 -3.29
C THR A 202 27.23 -33.03 -2.37
N SER A 203 28.07 -32.70 -1.39
CA SER A 203 27.83 -31.56 -0.50
C SER A 203 27.70 -30.25 -1.28
N CYS A 204 28.58 -29.98 -2.25
CA CYS A 204 28.49 -28.79 -3.09
C CYS A 204 27.19 -28.76 -3.92
N MET A 205 26.80 -29.87 -4.55
CA MET A 205 25.54 -29.97 -5.29
C MET A 205 24.33 -29.77 -4.39
N THR A 206 24.29 -30.44 -3.25
CA THR A 206 23.21 -30.30 -2.26
C THR A 206 23.07 -28.86 -1.81
N LEU A 207 24.17 -28.20 -1.44
CA LEU A 207 24.15 -26.80 -1.04
C LEU A 207 23.60 -25.91 -2.16
N PHE A 208 24.08 -26.08 -3.39
CA PHE A 208 23.63 -25.26 -4.52
C PHE A 208 22.13 -25.45 -4.83
N TYR A 209 21.70 -26.69 -5.12
CA TYR A 209 20.32 -26.97 -5.52
C TYR A 209 19.32 -26.74 -4.39
N SER A 210 19.69 -27.06 -3.15
CA SER A 210 18.82 -26.79 -1.98
C SER A 210 18.68 -25.28 -1.74
N SER A 211 19.75 -24.51 -1.92
CA SER A 211 19.70 -23.04 -1.73
C SER A 211 18.84 -22.37 -2.79
N VAL A 212 18.99 -22.77 -4.07
CA VAL A 212 18.16 -22.25 -5.17
C VAL A 212 16.69 -22.59 -4.97
N LEU A 213 16.39 -23.80 -4.50
CA LEU A 213 15.02 -24.24 -4.23
C LEU A 213 14.40 -23.49 -3.04
N LYS A 214 15.15 -23.32 -1.95
CA LYS A 214 14.73 -22.51 -0.79
C LYS A 214 14.47 -21.05 -1.19
N LEU A 215 15.36 -20.47 -2.01
CA LEU A 215 15.17 -19.13 -2.54
C LEU A 215 13.89 -19.01 -3.40
N ALA A 216 13.63 -19.98 -4.25
CA ALA A 216 12.39 -20.01 -5.03
C ALA A 216 11.14 -20.09 -4.14
N LYS A 217 11.17 -20.87 -3.05
CA LYS A 217 10.07 -20.94 -2.08
C LYS A 217 9.86 -19.62 -1.33
N MET A 218 10.95 -18.96 -0.90
CA MET A 218 10.86 -17.63 -0.28
C MET A 218 10.19 -16.61 -1.22
N PHE A 219 10.50 -16.64 -2.53
CA PHE A 219 9.84 -15.75 -3.49
C PHE A 219 8.38 -16.11 -3.79
N LEU A 220 7.98 -17.38 -3.60
CA LEU A 220 6.58 -17.81 -3.77
C LEU A 220 5.66 -17.35 -2.64
N ASP A 221 6.23 -16.92 -1.52
CA ASP A 221 5.51 -16.38 -0.38
C ASP A 221 6.07 -15.02 0.04
N PRO A 222 5.82 -13.96 -0.74
CA PRO A 222 6.39 -12.64 -0.52
C PRO A 222 5.98 -12.00 0.80
N LEU A 223 4.91 -12.48 1.43
CA LEU A 223 4.35 -11.97 2.69
C LEU A 223 4.68 -12.85 3.91
N ASP A 224 5.50 -13.90 3.73
CA ASP A 224 5.98 -14.81 4.79
C ASP A 224 4.87 -15.49 5.61
N ASN A 225 3.81 -15.92 4.94
CA ASN A 225 2.71 -16.66 5.55
C ASN A 225 3.08 -18.07 6.00
N GLU A 226 4.01 -18.71 5.29
CA GLU A 226 4.44 -20.10 5.44
C GLU A 226 5.84 -20.21 6.09
N ALA A 227 6.41 -19.08 6.55
CA ALA A 227 7.67 -18.99 7.29
C ALA A 227 8.89 -19.62 6.58
N TYR A 228 8.90 -19.66 5.24
CA TYR A 228 9.95 -20.32 4.46
C TYR A 228 11.36 -19.76 4.70
N GLY A 229 11.47 -18.47 5.02
CA GLY A 229 12.74 -17.78 5.20
C GLY A 229 13.25 -17.72 6.64
N GLY A 230 12.42 -18.08 7.62
CA GLY A 230 12.73 -17.88 9.03
C GLY A 230 13.15 -16.43 9.34
N LYS A 231 14.06 -16.24 10.31
CA LYS A 231 14.52 -14.92 10.77
C LYS A 231 15.22 -14.06 9.71
N TYR A 232 15.69 -14.67 8.61
CA TYR A 232 16.46 -14.00 7.55
C TYR A 232 15.76 -14.06 6.18
N GLY A 233 14.45 -14.30 6.17
CA GLY A 233 13.67 -14.39 4.94
C GLY A 233 13.66 -13.10 4.12
N ILE A 234 13.68 -13.24 2.79
CA ILE A 234 13.48 -12.12 1.86
C ILE A 234 11.98 -11.90 1.69
N SER A 235 11.33 -11.45 2.75
CA SER A 235 9.91 -11.11 2.75
C SER A 235 9.71 -9.60 2.69
N ILE A 236 8.57 -9.19 2.15
CA ILE A 236 8.14 -7.80 2.16
C ILE A 236 7.80 -7.45 3.61
N ARG A 237 8.58 -6.54 4.21
CA ARG A 237 8.38 -6.07 5.58
C ARG A 237 7.13 -5.21 5.69
N VAL A 238 6.01 -5.85 5.98
CA VAL A 238 4.70 -5.21 6.15
C VAL A 238 4.72 -4.18 7.27
N GLU A 239 5.52 -4.37 8.33
CA GLU A 239 5.71 -3.39 9.40
C GLU A 239 6.22 -2.05 8.84
N THR A 240 7.17 -2.10 7.92
CA THR A 240 7.71 -0.90 7.26
C THR A 240 6.62 -0.23 6.44
N LEU A 241 5.82 -1.00 5.71
CA LEU A 241 4.72 -0.45 4.90
C LEU A 241 3.64 0.22 5.78
N LEU A 242 3.29 -0.41 6.92
CA LEU A 242 2.35 0.16 7.89
C LEU A 242 2.91 1.44 8.50
N HIS A 243 4.18 1.44 8.89
CA HIS A 243 4.84 2.60 9.48
C HIS A 243 4.95 3.78 8.50
N GLU A 244 5.36 3.52 7.26
CA GLU A 244 5.44 4.52 6.21
C GLU A 244 4.07 5.12 5.90
N THR A 245 3.02 4.30 5.78
CA THR A 245 1.65 4.80 5.55
C THR A 245 1.15 5.61 6.73
N ASN A 246 1.47 5.23 7.98
CA ASN A 246 1.13 6.01 9.16
C ASN A 246 1.70 7.43 9.07
N ILE A 247 2.99 7.56 8.75
CA ILE A 247 3.64 8.87 8.59
C ILE A 247 3.08 9.61 7.38
N ALA A 248 2.92 8.92 6.25
CA ALA A 248 2.47 9.53 5.00
C ALA A 248 1.04 10.05 5.08
N SER A 249 0.15 9.38 5.82
CA SER A 249 -1.26 9.77 5.95
C SER A 249 -1.44 11.18 6.52
N GLU A 250 -0.56 11.58 7.44
CA GLU A 250 -0.59 12.92 8.06
C GLU A 250 0.37 13.91 7.40
N ARG A 251 1.30 13.43 6.55
CA ARG A 251 2.34 14.28 5.96
C ARG A 251 1.76 15.46 5.20
N TRP A 252 0.74 15.22 4.37
CA TRP A 252 0.17 16.27 3.52
C TRP A 252 -0.65 17.28 4.31
N SER A 253 -1.45 16.84 5.28
CA SER A 253 -2.21 17.75 6.14
C SER A 253 -1.26 18.58 7.01
N ARG A 254 -0.17 18.01 7.53
CA ARG A 254 0.85 18.77 8.27
C ARG A 254 1.61 19.73 7.37
N GLY A 255 2.06 19.27 6.20
CA GLY A 255 2.83 20.08 5.26
C GLY A 255 2.04 21.25 4.67
N ALA A 256 0.74 21.06 4.44
CA ALA A 256 -0.15 22.09 3.95
C ALA A 256 -0.97 22.77 5.07
N ALA A 257 -0.59 22.60 6.34
CA ALA A 257 -1.29 23.22 7.48
C ALA A 257 -1.28 24.76 7.42
N ARG A 258 -0.21 25.34 6.87
CA ARG A 258 -0.08 26.77 6.62
C ARG A 258 0.43 26.99 5.21
N VAL A 259 -0.23 27.87 4.49
CA VAL A 259 0.18 28.31 3.16
C VAL A 259 0.66 29.76 3.26
N PRO A 260 1.74 30.17 2.58
CA PRO A 260 2.15 31.57 2.55
C PRO A 260 1.02 32.47 2.07
N ARG A 261 0.78 33.60 2.77
CA ARG A 261 -0.33 34.52 2.48
C ARG A 261 -0.39 35.00 1.04
N GLY A 262 0.78 35.18 0.41
CA GLY A 262 0.87 35.59 -1.00
C GLY A 262 0.18 34.63 -1.97
N VAL A 263 0.13 33.33 -1.65
CA VAL A 263 -0.52 32.31 -2.48
C VAL A 263 -2.05 32.31 -2.28
N VAL A 264 -2.51 32.65 -1.08
CA VAL A 264 -3.94 32.69 -0.74
C VAL A 264 -4.63 33.87 -1.44
N ASN A 265 -3.99 35.04 -1.39
CA ASN A 265 -4.58 36.28 -1.90
C ASN A 265 -4.64 36.33 -3.44
N THR A 266 -3.72 35.67 -4.15
CA THR A 266 -3.73 35.62 -5.62
C THR A 266 -4.94 34.89 -6.21
N VAL A 267 -5.62 34.04 -5.44
CA VAL A 267 -6.81 33.29 -5.90
C VAL A 267 -8.11 34.05 -5.60
N THR A 268 -8.08 35.01 -4.67
CA THR A 268 -9.28 35.71 -4.20
C THR A 268 -9.56 37.04 -4.89
N GLU A 269 -8.63 37.57 -5.68
CA GLU A 269 -8.87 38.75 -6.51
C GLU A 269 -9.42 38.34 -7.89
N PRO A 270 -10.71 38.55 -8.18
CA PRO A 270 -11.24 38.52 -9.54
C PRO A 270 -10.81 39.78 -10.32
N ALA A 271 -9.53 40.16 -10.25
CA ALA A 271 -9.07 41.47 -10.72
C ALA A 271 -8.77 41.54 -12.24
N MET A 272 -8.95 40.47 -13.01
CA MET A 272 -8.64 40.52 -14.46
C MET A 272 -9.70 39.92 -15.40
N VAL A 273 -10.84 39.43 -14.89
CA VAL A 273 -11.94 38.98 -15.77
C VAL A 273 -12.95 40.10 -16.03
N ALA A 274 -13.03 41.10 -15.15
CA ALA A 274 -13.95 42.23 -15.32
C ALA A 274 -13.44 43.27 -16.35
N GLU A 275 -12.13 43.39 -16.59
CA GLU A 275 -11.61 44.35 -17.59
C GLU A 275 -11.62 43.82 -19.03
N PHE A 276 -11.90 42.53 -19.26
CA PHE A 276 -11.93 41.94 -20.61
C PHE A 276 -13.35 41.79 -21.19
N GLU A 277 -14.40 41.93 -20.38
CA GLU A 277 -15.80 41.93 -20.87
C GLU A 277 -16.29 43.34 -21.26
N GLU A 278 -15.58 44.42 -20.92
CA GLU A 278 -15.95 45.80 -21.30
C GLU A 278 -15.29 46.27 -22.62
N GLU A 279 -14.39 45.47 -23.23
CA GLU A 279 -13.69 45.81 -24.49
C GLU A 279 -14.21 45.04 -25.72
N LEU A 280 -15.34 44.31 -25.57
CA LEU A 280 -15.91 43.45 -26.63
C LEU A 280 -17.35 43.82 -27.07
N GLU A 281 -17.89 44.97 -26.63
CA GLU A 281 -19.23 45.43 -27.04
C GLU A 281 -19.25 46.49 -28.18
N ASP A 282 -18.10 46.91 -28.73
CA ASP A 282 -18.06 47.88 -29.84
C ASP A 282 -17.27 47.33 -31.05
N ASP A 283 -17.84 46.37 -31.79
CA ASP A 283 -17.56 46.24 -33.24
C ASP A 283 -18.74 45.57 -33.95
N ASP A 284 -19.83 46.32 -34.04
CA ASP A 284 -20.86 46.11 -35.06
C ASP A 284 -20.25 46.34 -36.46
N SER A 285 -20.66 45.48 -37.40
CA SER A 285 -20.67 45.63 -38.87
C SER A 285 -19.58 44.90 -39.67
N ASP A 286 -19.93 43.74 -40.24
CA ASP A 286 -20.37 43.70 -41.64
C ASP A 286 -20.69 42.27 -42.12
N ASP A 287 -21.67 42.21 -43.00
CA ASP A 287 -22.04 41.15 -43.95
C ASP A 287 -20.93 40.14 -44.29
N VAL A 288 -21.25 38.84 -44.37
CA VAL A 288 -21.09 38.04 -45.60
C VAL A 288 -21.91 36.73 -45.51
N ASP A 289 -22.86 36.68 -46.44
CA ASP A 289 -23.65 35.55 -46.91
C ASP A 289 -22.76 34.45 -47.55
N GLY A 290 -22.97 33.15 -47.28
CA GLY A 290 -22.14 32.14 -47.96
C GLY A 290 -22.28 30.67 -47.56
N ARG A 291 -23.21 29.98 -48.21
CA ARG A 291 -23.34 28.50 -48.33
C ARG A 291 -22.01 27.74 -48.48
N GLY A 292 -21.91 26.55 -47.87
CA GLY A 292 -20.89 25.56 -48.26
C GLY A 292 -20.96 24.21 -47.54
N HIS A 293 -21.19 23.15 -48.30
CA HIS A 293 -21.36 21.75 -47.91
C HIS A 293 -20.08 21.01 -47.43
N ALA A 294 -20.33 19.82 -46.85
CA ALA A 294 -19.54 18.56 -46.83
C ALA A 294 -18.81 18.25 -45.51
N ARG A 295 -19.19 17.23 -44.72
CA ARG A 295 -19.00 15.75 -44.88
C ARG A 295 -17.57 15.32 -45.21
N ILE A 296 -16.81 14.89 -44.19
CA ILE A 296 -15.78 13.83 -44.20
C ILE A 296 -15.70 13.32 -42.73
N ALA A 297 -16.24 12.16 -42.33
CA ALA A 297 -15.79 10.78 -42.57
C ALA A 297 -14.40 10.43 -42.00
N GLY A 298 -14.40 9.87 -40.78
CA GLY A 298 -13.55 8.74 -40.36
C GLY A 298 -12.07 8.98 -40.10
N ARG A 299 -11.62 8.68 -38.88
CA ARG A 299 -10.52 7.74 -38.66
C ARG A 299 -10.40 7.32 -37.20
N ASP A 300 -10.61 6.04 -36.96
CA ASP A 300 -10.03 5.30 -35.85
C ASP A 300 -8.51 5.33 -35.97
N GLU A 301 -7.78 5.53 -34.86
CA GLU A 301 -6.49 4.89 -34.65
C GLU A 301 -6.17 4.88 -33.15
N HIS A 302 -6.13 3.66 -32.61
CA HIS A 302 -5.69 3.32 -31.28
C HIS A 302 -4.24 3.76 -31.06
N MET A 303 -3.98 4.50 -29.99
CA MET A 303 -2.62 4.72 -29.50
C MET A 303 -2.50 4.24 -28.05
N TYR A 304 -2.07 2.99 -27.92
CA TYR A 304 -1.49 2.47 -26.69
C TYR A 304 -0.14 3.15 -26.49
N VAL A 305 -0.02 4.01 -25.48
CA VAL A 305 1.28 4.47 -24.99
C VAL A 305 1.71 3.51 -23.89
N ALA A 306 2.64 2.63 -24.23
CA ALA A 306 3.46 1.92 -23.26
C ALA A 306 4.36 2.95 -22.55
N ILE A 307 4.28 3.00 -21.22
CA ILE A 307 5.27 3.66 -20.38
C ILE A 307 6.14 2.55 -19.82
N ASP A 308 7.22 2.24 -20.54
CA ASP A 308 8.44 1.68 -19.97
C ASP A 308 9.39 2.84 -19.60
N ASP A 309 10.32 2.55 -18.71
CA ASP A 309 11.43 3.37 -18.20
C ASP A 309 11.15 4.31 -17.01
N ALA A 310 11.40 3.75 -15.83
CA ALA A 310 12.03 4.48 -14.73
C ALA A 310 13.14 3.60 -14.12
N SER A 311 14.26 3.53 -14.83
CA SER A 311 15.59 3.28 -14.28
C SER A 311 16.08 4.50 -13.48
N ASP A 312 17.07 4.28 -12.62
CA ASP A 312 17.80 5.25 -11.80
C ASP A 312 17.11 5.78 -10.54
N TYR A 313 17.32 5.03 -9.45
CA TYR A 313 17.65 5.61 -8.15
C TYR A 313 18.74 4.75 -7.50
N ASP A 314 20.00 5.12 -7.73
CA ASP A 314 21.15 4.65 -6.97
C ASP A 314 21.44 5.69 -5.87
N GLY A 315 21.07 5.36 -4.65
CA GLY A 315 21.15 6.22 -3.48
C GLY A 315 21.82 5.48 -2.34
N VAL A 316 23.14 5.60 -2.29
CA VAL A 316 24.03 5.11 -1.25
C VAL A 316 23.56 5.61 0.12
N LEU A 317 23.18 4.69 1.01
CA LEU A 317 23.04 4.94 2.44
C LEU A 317 24.09 4.09 3.17
N GLU A 318 25.18 4.75 3.56
CA GLU A 318 26.15 4.22 4.52
C GLU A 318 25.46 4.03 5.87
N HIS A 319 25.38 2.78 6.33
CA HIS A 319 24.92 2.45 7.67
C HIS A 319 26.12 2.32 8.61
N GLU A 320 26.23 3.26 9.54
CA GLU A 320 27.18 3.26 10.64
C GLU A 320 26.82 2.12 11.63
N GLU A 321 27.64 1.07 11.69
CA GLU A 321 27.49 -0.05 12.61
C GLU A 321 27.89 0.33 14.04
N ARG A 322 26.89 0.48 14.92
CA ARG A 322 27.12 0.58 16.37
C ARG A 322 27.10 -0.83 16.98
N LYS A 323 28.30 -1.39 17.20
CA LYS A 323 28.52 -2.63 17.97
C LYS A 323 27.93 -2.51 19.38
N ARG A 324 27.13 -3.49 19.80
CA ARG A 324 26.86 -3.75 21.23
C ARG A 324 27.47 -5.10 21.64
N PRO A 325 27.88 -5.25 22.91
CA PRO A 325 28.55 -6.46 23.38
C PRO A 325 27.58 -7.63 23.51
N PHE A 326 28.13 -8.81 23.31
CA PHE A 326 27.54 -10.12 23.53
C PHE A 326 27.37 -10.35 25.04
N GLU A 327 26.16 -10.71 25.48
CA GLU A 327 25.91 -11.35 26.78
C GLU A 327 25.26 -12.70 26.52
N ASP A 328 25.91 -13.75 27.04
CA ASP A 328 25.50 -15.15 26.93
C ASP A 328 24.47 -15.50 28.00
N GLY A 329 23.48 -16.30 27.59
CA GLY A 329 22.78 -17.27 28.44
C GLY A 329 21.57 -16.75 29.20
N GLU A 330 20.39 -17.27 28.87
CA GLU A 330 19.49 -17.97 29.80
C GLU A 330 18.29 -18.57 29.05
N ASP A 331 17.79 -19.67 29.60
CA ASP A 331 16.76 -20.55 29.06
C ASP A 331 15.46 -19.82 28.66
N GLU A 332 14.93 -20.09 27.46
CA GLU A 332 13.63 -19.57 27.04
C GLU A 332 12.50 -20.32 27.79
N PRO A 333 11.70 -19.64 28.63
CA PRO A 333 10.47 -20.23 29.13
C PRO A 333 9.42 -20.28 28.02
N GLU A 334 8.55 -21.29 28.10
CA GLU A 334 7.40 -21.48 27.22
C GLU A 334 6.51 -20.22 27.23
N VAL A 335 6.53 -19.46 26.14
CA VAL A 335 5.84 -18.15 26.01
C VAL A 335 4.37 -18.34 25.66
N ASP A 336 3.51 -17.72 26.48
CA ASP A 336 2.07 -17.63 26.28
C ASP A 336 1.75 -16.68 25.10
N LYS A 337 1.03 -17.17 24.09
CA LYS A 337 0.85 -16.49 22.79
C LYS A 337 -0.03 -15.24 22.85
N ASP A 338 -0.70 -15.00 23.97
CA ASP A 338 -1.59 -13.85 24.15
C ASP A 338 -0.83 -12.56 24.52
N ASP A 339 0.36 -12.65 25.13
CA ASP A 339 1.17 -11.48 25.50
C ASP A 339 1.90 -10.84 24.30
N ASP A 340 2.26 -11.63 23.28
CA ASP A 340 2.93 -11.13 22.07
C ASP A 340 2.05 -10.19 21.24
N LEU A 341 0.73 -10.37 21.28
CA LEU A 341 -0.23 -9.50 20.58
C LEU A 341 -0.28 -8.11 21.19
N GLU A 342 -0.25 -8.02 22.52
CA GLU A 342 -0.21 -6.76 23.24
C GLU A 342 1.15 -6.07 23.04
N VAL A 343 2.26 -6.82 23.02
CA VAL A 343 3.61 -6.25 22.78
C VAL A 343 3.79 -5.75 21.35
N VAL A 344 3.29 -6.44 20.33
CA VAL A 344 3.40 -5.97 18.93
C VAL A 344 2.52 -4.75 18.67
N ALA A 345 1.27 -4.74 19.16
CA ALA A 345 0.40 -3.57 19.06
C ALA A 345 1.00 -2.37 19.82
N THR A 346 1.44 -2.59 21.06
CA THR A 346 1.96 -1.53 21.94
C THR A 346 3.32 -1.01 21.47
N SER A 347 4.20 -1.84 20.90
CA SER A 347 5.53 -1.41 20.43
C SER A 347 5.48 -0.59 19.12
N GLN A 348 4.59 -0.95 18.19
CA GLN A 348 4.37 -0.19 16.96
C GLN A 348 3.74 1.19 17.26
N LEU A 349 2.88 1.26 18.28
CA LEU A 349 2.22 2.50 18.70
C LEU A 349 3.08 3.38 19.62
N ARG A 350 3.90 2.79 20.50
CA ARG A 350 4.88 3.56 21.30
C ARG A 350 5.90 4.28 20.42
N ARG A 351 6.33 3.66 19.31
CA ARG A 351 7.18 4.33 18.32
C ARG A 351 6.47 5.48 17.60
N ALA A 352 5.16 5.38 17.35
CA ALA A 352 4.37 6.48 16.76
C ALA A 352 4.20 7.69 17.71
N ARG A 353 4.14 7.47 19.03
CA ARG A 353 4.09 8.55 20.04
C ARG A 353 5.43 9.28 20.22
N LEU A 354 6.56 8.58 20.08
CA LEU A 354 7.90 9.15 20.31
C LEU A 354 8.43 10.00 19.14
N THR A 355 7.82 9.91 17.96
CA THR A 355 8.14 10.77 16.80
C THR A 355 7.14 11.93 16.60
N GLY A 356 6.24 12.13 17.57
CA GLY A 356 5.16 13.11 17.53
C GLY A 356 5.31 14.29 18.49
N GLN A 357 6.52 14.56 19.01
CA GLN A 357 6.85 15.79 19.74
C GLN A 357 7.85 16.62 18.97
#